data_AF-A0A6P1GQG7-F1
#
_entry.id   AF-A0A6P1GQG7-F1
#
_cell.length_a   1.000
_cell.length_b   1.000
_cell.length_c   1.000
_cell.angle_alpha   90.00
_cell.angle_beta   90.00
_cell.angle_gamma   90.00
#
_symmetry.space_group_name_H-M   'P 1'
#
loop_
_entity.id
_entity.type
_entity.pdbx_description
1 polymer ?
#
loop_
_entity_poly.entity_id
_entity_poly.type
_entity_poly.pdbx_seq_one_letter_code
_entity_poly.pdbx_strand_id
1 'polypeptide(L)'
;MKMKDVLEGYNYDLPLMDAMNDAELRPFRRLLAGALMGESLDAGYFATREMADAYFDLWNDVRKGVRYGEGYLAFEEILKDKNPLQMKLWYLTCERDLNETVKDMRWLAILANRRGYMARAVRESGADVLHVAARNLVVGKTPAELVADKTVWN
;
A
#
# COMPACT_ATOMS: atom_id res chain seq x y z
N MET A 1 -33.74 8.61 3.22
CA MET A 1 -32.33 8.92 2.90
C MET A 1 -31.95 8.10 1.68
N LYS A 2 -31.46 8.72 0.59
CA LYS A 2 -31.03 7.97 -0.60
C LYS A 2 -29.64 7.39 -0.34
N MET A 3 -29.29 6.27 -0.98
CA MET A 3 -27.96 5.65 -0.82
C MET A 3 -26.82 6.62 -1.16
N LYS A 4 -27.04 7.49 -2.17
CA LYS A 4 -26.12 8.58 -2.52
C LYS A 4 -25.77 9.44 -1.29
N ASP A 5 -26.77 9.91 -0.55
CA ASP A 5 -26.58 10.80 0.60
C ASP A 5 -25.75 10.14 1.73
N VAL A 6 -25.75 8.80 1.80
CA VAL A 6 -24.98 8.03 2.79
C VAL A 6 -23.52 7.85 2.39
N LEU A 7 -23.28 7.70 1.09
CA LEU A 7 -21.96 7.39 0.53
C LEU A 7 -21.20 8.65 0.08
N GLU A 8 -21.86 9.80 0.08
CA GLU A 8 -21.23 11.10 -0.13
C GLU A 8 -20.14 11.34 0.94
N GLY A 9 -18.90 11.61 0.50
CA GLY A 9 -17.77 11.80 1.42
C GLY A 9 -17.29 10.53 2.13
N TYR A 10 -17.61 9.34 1.60
CA TYR A 10 -17.16 8.06 2.16
C TYR A 10 -15.65 8.02 2.38
N ASN A 11 -15.24 7.65 3.60
CA ASN A 11 -13.83 7.52 3.94
C ASN A 11 -13.29 6.14 3.53
N TYR A 12 -12.55 6.08 2.42
CA TYR A 12 -11.94 4.85 1.91
C TYR A 12 -10.79 4.32 2.76
N ASP A 13 -10.29 5.08 3.73
CA ASP A 13 -9.28 4.63 4.69
C ASP A 13 -9.91 4.02 5.95
N LEU A 14 -11.24 4.00 6.05
CA LEU A 14 -11.95 3.38 7.19
C LEU A 14 -11.48 1.94 7.47
N PRO A 15 -11.34 1.04 6.48
CA PRO A 15 -10.83 -0.31 6.76
C PRO A 15 -9.39 -0.35 7.28
N LEU A 16 -8.57 0.65 6.93
CA LEU A 16 -7.20 0.76 7.44
C LEU A 16 -7.20 1.27 8.88
N MET A 17 -8.04 2.26 9.19
CA MET A 17 -8.22 2.77 10.55
C MET A 17 -8.75 1.68 11.49
N ASP A 18 -9.72 0.89 11.03
CA ASP A 18 -10.24 -0.26 11.77
C ASP A 18 -9.12 -1.27 12.06
N ALA A 19 -8.32 -1.62 11.04
CA ALA A 19 -7.19 -2.52 11.21
C ALA A 19 -6.15 -1.96 12.20
N MET A 20 -5.82 -0.66 12.13
CA MET A 20 -4.86 -0.04 13.05
C MET A 20 -5.33 -0.06 14.51
N ASN A 21 -6.64 0.08 14.74
CA ASN A 21 -7.23 0.13 16.07
C ASN A 21 -7.64 -1.24 16.64
N ASP A 22 -7.60 -2.30 15.84
CA ASP A 22 -7.90 -3.66 16.27
C ASP A 22 -6.82 -4.21 17.21
N ALA A 23 -7.13 -4.32 18.50
CA ALA A 23 -6.23 -4.80 19.54
C ALA A 23 -5.84 -6.28 19.36
N GLU A 24 -6.71 -7.08 18.74
CA GLU A 24 -6.50 -8.51 18.48
C GLU A 24 -5.63 -8.73 17.22
N LEU A 25 -5.50 -7.71 16.37
CA LEU A 25 -4.67 -7.77 15.19
C LEU A 25 -3.17 -7.72 15.55
N ARG A 26 -2.40 -8.62 14.93
CA ARG A 26 -0.94 -8.67 15.07
C ARG A 26 -0.34 -7.26 14.91
N PRO A 27 0.55 -6.80 15.81
CA PRO A 27 1.09 -5.44 15.77
C PRO A 27 1.68 -5.05 14.41
N PHE A 28 2.35 -5.99 13.74
CA PHE A 28 2.94 -5.73 12.43
C PHE A 28 1.90 -5.47 11.33
N ARG A 29 0.75 -6.13 11.37
CA ARG A 29 -0.35 -5.85 10.42
C ARG A 29 -0.95 -4.46 10.65
N ARG A 30 -1.02 -4.01 11.90
CA ARG A 30 -1.41 -2.62 12.22
C ARG A 30 -0.42 -1.61 11.65
N LEU A 31 0.87 -1.88 11.79
CA LEU A 31 1.94 -1.07 11.19
C LEU A 31 1.82 -1.01 9.66
N LEU A 32 1.58 -2.16 9.01
CA LEU A 32 1.37 -2.23 7.56
C LEU A 32 0.11 -1.47 7.09
N ALA A 33 -0.99 -1.56 7.84
CA ALA A 33 -2.18 -0.75 7.56
C ALA A 33 -1.85 0.75 7.63
N GLY A 34 -1.11 1.16 8.67
CA GLY A 34 -0.60 2.53 8.81
C GLY A 34 0.29 2.97 7.63
N ALA A 35 1.10 2.07 7.06
CA ALA A 35 1.95 2.38 5.92
C ALA A 35 1.15 2.70 4.64
N LEU A 36 -0.07 2.17 4.52
CA LEU A 36 -0.97 2.34 3.39
C LEU A 36 -1.96 3.52 3.56
N MET A 37 -2.06 4.08 4.77
CA MET A 37 -2.91 5.23 5.06
C MET A 37 -2.58 6.42 4.16
N GLY A 38 -3.61 7.09 3.64
CA GLY A 38 -3.45 8.27 2.79
C GLY A 38 -2.87 7.99 1.40
N GLU A 39 -2.56 6.74 1.05
CA GLU A 39 -2.15 6.38 -0.31
C GLU A 39 -3.38 6.34 -1.23
N SER A 40 -3.23 6.80 -2.48
CA SER A 40 -4.32 6.71 -3.48
C SER A 40 -4.82 5.27 -3.65
N LEU A 41 -6.11 5.08 -3.91
CA LEU A 41 -6.72 3.75 -4.04
C LEU A 41 -5.99 2.87 -5.06
N ASP A 42 -5.77 3.37 -6.27
CA ASP A 42 -5.13 2.60 -7.35
C ASP A 42 -3.65 2.33 -7.05
N ALA A 43 -2.85 3.37 -6.79
CA ALA A 43 -1.42 3.17 -6.51
C ALA A 43 -1.19 2.32 -5.26
N GLY A 44 -2.03 2.48 -4.23
CA GLY A 44 -2.00 1.69 -3.01
C GLY A 44 -2.32 0.21 -3.28
N TYR A 45 -3.31 -0.06 -4.13
CA TYR A 45 -3.66 -1.41 -4.55
C TYR A 45 -2.55 -2.07 -5.37
N PHE A 46 -2.12 -1.45 -6.47
CA PHE A 46 -1.14 -2.04 -7.39
C PHE A 46 0.21 -2.27 -6.72
N ALA A 47 0.77 -1.25 -6.04
CA ALA A 47 2.06 -1.37 -5.37
C ALA A 47 2.05 -2.47 -4.29
N THR A 48 0.98 -2.56 -3.50
CA THR A 48 0.84 -3.59 -2.46
C THR A 48 0.68 -4.98 -3.06
N ARG A 49 -0.09 -5.09 -4.15
CA ARG A 49 -0.30 -6.36 -4.86
C ARG A 49 1.00 -6.90 -5.44
N GLU A 50 1.75 -6.05 -6.14
CA GLU A 50 3.06 -6.39 -6.71
C GLU A 50 4.04 -6.84 -5.63
N MET A 51 4.12 -6.12 -4.50
CA MET A 51 4.94 -6.54 -3.37
C MET A 51 4.51 -7.90 -2.79
N ALA A 52 3.20 -8.16 -2.67
CA ALA A 52 2.69 -9.42 -2.15
C ALA A 52 2.99 -10.60 -3.09
N ASP A 53 2.90 -10.39 -4.40
CA ASP A 53 3.25 -11.40 -5.40
C ASP A 53 4.76 -11.65 -5.41
N ALA A 54 5.60 -10.61 -5.40
CA ALA A 54 7.06 -10.74 -5.31
C ALA A 54 7.50 -11.52 -4.07
N TYR A 55 6.91 -11.26 -2.90
CA TYR A 55 7.19 -12.04 -1.69
C TYR A 55 6.79 -13.50 -1.81
N PHE A 56 5.62 -13.78 -2.40
CA PHE A 56 5.16 -15.15 -2.59
C PHE A 56 6.06 -15.93 -3.55
N ASP A 57 6.49 -15.29 -4.63
CA ASP A 57 7.39 -15.89 -5.61
C ASP A 57 8.79 -16.09 -5.02
N LEU A 58 9.28 -15.15 -4.22
CA LEU A 58 10.55 -15.30 -3.51
C LEU A 58 10.51 -16.46 -2.51
N TRP A 59 9.38 -16.63 -1.80
CA TRP A 59 9.17 -17.78 -0.94
C TRP A 59 9.15 -19.10 -1.73
N ASN A 60 8.56 -19.11 -2.93
CA ASN A 60 8.59 -20.26 -3.82
C ASN A 60 10.00 -20.57 -4.32
N ASP A 61 10.78 -19.56 -4.67
CA ASP A 61 12.18 -19.69 -5.08
C ASP A 61 13.00 -20.37 -3.99
N VAL A 62 12.90 -19.87 -2.75
CA VAL A 62 13.58 -20.46 -1.57
C VAL A 62 13.14 -21.90 -1.36
N ARG A 63 11.83 -22.19 -1.41
CA ARG A 63 11.29 -23.54 -1.24
C ARG A 63 11.81 -24.53 -2.30
N LYS A 64 12.08 -24.05 -3.52
CA LYS A 64 12.60 -24.84 -4.65
C LYS A 64 14.13 -24.86 -4.69
N GLY A 65 14.83 -24.09 -3.86
CA GLY A 65 16.29 -23.96 -3.90
C GLY A 65 16.82 -23.16 -5.10
N VAL A 66 16.01 -22.25 -5.67
CA VAL A 66 16.37 -21.42 -6.82
C VAL A 66 16.85 -20.06 -6.33
N ARG A 67 18.07 -19.65 -6.70
CA ARG A 67 18.71 -18.41 -6.20
C ARG A 67 18.30 -17.15 -6.98
N TYR A 68 17.92 -17.30 -8.24
CA TYR A 68 17.58 -16.20 -9.16
C TYR A 68 16.28 -16.54 -9.91
N GLY A 69 15.25 -16.90 -9.16
CA GLY A 69 13.95 -17.23 -9.71
C GLY A 69 13.09 -15.98 -9.92
N GLU A 70 11.80 -16.20 -10.15
CA GLU A 70 10.84 -15.15 -10.49
C GLU A 70 10.72 -14.10 -9.38
N GLY A 71 10.76 -14.53 -8.11
CA GLY A 71 10.66 -13.62 -6.98
C GLY A 71 11.89 -12.75 -6.80
N TYR A 72 13.08 -13.29 -7.05
CA TYR A 72 14.31 -12.49 -7.05
C TYR A 72 14.25 -11.39 -8.11
N LEU A 73 13.87 -11.74 -9.34
CA LEU A 73 13.79 -10.79 -10.45
C LEU A 73 12.71 -9.73 -10.20
N ALA A 74 11.56 -10.13 -9.65
CA ALA A 74 10.50 -9.19 -9.27
C ALA A 74 10.99 -8.16 -8.23
N PHE A 75 11.73 -8.59 -7.20
CA PHE A 75 12.32 -7.65 -6.24
C PHE A 75 13.40 -6.77 -6.86
N GLU A 76 14.22 -7.29 -7.77
CA GLU A 76 15.20 -6.48 -8.48
C GLU A 76 14.53 -5.33 -9.26
N GLU A 77 13.44 -5.61 -9.96
CA GLU A 77 12.66 -4.60 -10.69
C GLU A 77 12.01 -3.57 -9.77
N ILE A 78 11.33 -4.02 -8.71
CA ILE A 78 10.68 -3.15 -7.72
C ILE A 78 11.68 -2.20 -7.07
N LEU A 79 12.83 -2.74 -6.62
CA LEU A 79 13.85 -1.96 -5.92
C LEU A 79 14.62 -1.02 -6.87
N LYS A 80 14.59 -1.29 -8.17
CA LYS A 80 15.15 -0.41 -9.20
C LYS A 80 14.25 0.79 -9.49
N ASP A 81 12.93 0.59 -9.61
CA ASP A 81 11.97 1.67 -9.86
C ASP A 81 11.85 2.63 -8.66
N LYS A 82 12.08 2.09 -7.45
CA LYS A 82 12.04 2.87 -6.19
C LYS A 82 10.71 3.59 -5.97
N ASN A 83 9.61 2.96 -6.36
CA ASN A 83 8.28 3.45 -6.02
C ASN A 83 8.19 3.72 -4.51
N PRO A 84 7.79 4.93 -4.07
CA PRO A 84 7.87 5.31 -2.65
C PRO A 84 7.11 4.37 -1.72
N LEU A 85 5.94 3.87 -2.13
CA LEU A 85 5.16 2.95 -1.30
C LEU A 85 5.80 1.57 -1.25
N GLN A 86 6.28 1.04 -2.37
CA GLN A 86 6.97 -0.27 -2.38
C GLN A 86 8.26 -0.22 -1.56
N MET A 87 9.03 0.87 -1.65
CA MET A 87 10.22 1.09 -0.81
C MET A 87 9.86 1.19 0.68
N LYS A 88 8.79 1.92 1.01
CA LYS A 88 8.28 2.01 2.39
C LYS A 88 7.94 0.62 2.93
N LEU A 89 7.20 -0.18 2.15
CA LEU A 89 6.84 -1.55 2.52
C LEU A 89 8.08 -2.43 2.67
N TRP A 90 8.99 -2.38 1.70
CA TRP A 90 10.27 -3.10 1.73
C TRP A 90 11.06 -2.84 3.01
N TYR A 91 11.25 -1.58 3.39
CA TYR A 91 11.99 -1.24 4.61
C TYR A 91 11.32 -1.75 5.89
N LEU A 92 9.99 -1.92 5.90
CA LEU A 92 9.28 -2.50 7.03
C LEU A 92 9.41 -4.04 7.09
N THR A 93 9.70 -4.69 5.96
CA THR A 93 9.60 -6.15 5.82
C THR A 93 10.93 -6.85 5.54
N CYS A 94 11.98 -6.16 5.10
CA CYS A 94 13.21 -6.79 4.57
C CYS A 94 14.01 -7.62 5.60
N GLU A 95 13.89 -7.33 6.89
CA GLU A 95 14.57 -8.06 7.97
C GLU A 95 13.67 -9.10 8.65
N ARG A 96 12.45 -9.30 8.14
CA ARG A 96 11.47 -10.19 8.74
C ARG A 96 11.53 -11.60 8.16
N ASP A 97 10.97 -12.55 8.91
CA ASP A 97 10.76 -13.90 8.41
C ASP A 97 9.93 -13.88 7.12
N LEU A 98 10.41 -14.57 6.09
CA LEU A 98 9.82 -14.56 4.76
C LEU A 98 8.42 -15.18 4.76
N ASN A 99 8.19 -16.28 5.48
CA ASN A 99 6.91 -16.98 5.50
C ASN A 99 5.83 -16.14 6.21
N GLU A 100 6.17 -15.52 7.34
CA GLU A 100 5.27 -14.56 7.99
C GLU A 100 4.97 -13.35 7.09
N THR A 101 6.01 -12.82 6.43
CA THR A 101 5.88 -11.64 5.57
C THR A 101 4.96 -11.90 4.38
N VAL A 102 5.03 -13.08 3.75
CA VAL A 102 4.08 -13.48 2.69
C VAL A 102 2.64 -13.42 3.19
N LYS A 103 2.37 -13.93 4.40
CA LYS A 103 1.01 -13.94 4.97
C LYS A 103 0.52 -12.52 5.25
N ASP A 104 1.40 -11.67 5.76
CA ASP A 104 1.06 -10.28 6.11
C ASP A 104 0.89 -9.39 4.88
N MET A 105 1.73 -9.56 3.86
CA MET A 105 1.61 -8.84 2.59
C MET A 105 0.38 -9.26 1.80
N ARG A 106 0.04 -10.56 1.79
CA ARG A 106 -1.20 -11.03 1.19
C ARG A 106 -2.43 -10.46 1.91
N TRP A 107 -2.39 -10.40 3.24
CA TRP A 107 -3.43 -9.75 4.03
C TRP A 107 -3.56 -8.26 3.68
N LEU A 108 -2.44 -7.54 3.58
CA LEU A 108 -2.43 -6.12 3.23
C LEU A 108 -2.99 -5.88 1.81
N ALA A 109 -2.64 -6.74 0.84
CA ALA A 109 -3.17 -6.66 -0.52
C ALA A 109 -4.70 -6.86 -0.56
N ILE A 110 -5.23 -7.78 0.26
CA ILE A 110 -6.68 -7.95 0.41
C ILE A 110 -7.32 -6.68 1.00
N LEU A 111 -6.68 -6.06 1.99
CA LEU A 111 -7.19 -4.83 2.59
C LEU A 111 -7.17 -3.66 1.60
N ALA A 112 -6.08 -3.50 0.83
CA ALA A 112 -5.98 -2.53 -0.26
C ALA A 112 -7.08 -2.72 -1.31
N ASN A 113 -7.35 -3.97 -1.70
CA ASN A 113 -8.41 -4.31 -2.64
C ASN A 113 -9.80 -3.94 -2.11
N ARG A 114 -10.07 -4.17 -0.82
CA ARG A 114 -11.35 -3.78 -0.19
C ARG A 114 -11.61 -2.28 -0.27
N ARG A 115 -10.56 -1.45 -0.14
CA ARG A 115 -10.65 0.01 -0.34
C ARG A 115 -11.10 0.36 -1.76
N GLY A 116 -10.50 -0.29 -2.77
CA GLY A 116 -10.86 -0.12 -4.18
C GLY A 116 -12.29 -0.62 -4.51
N TYR A 117 -12.71 -1.75 -3.94
CA TYR A 117 -14.07 -2.27 -4.12
C TYR A 117 -15.14 -1.30 -3.60
N MET A 118 -14.88 -0.60 -2.48
CA MET A 118 -15.83 0.39 -1.97
C MET A 118 -16.00 1.58 -2.92
N ALA A 119 -14.95 1.98 -3.64
CA ALA A 119 -15.06 3.04 -4.65
C ALA A 119 -15.99 2.66 -5.81
N ARG A 120 -16.02 1.38 -6.17
CA ARG A 120 -16.99 0.87 -7.13
C ARG A 120 -18.43 0.99 -6.59
N ALA A 121 -18.68 0.56 -5.36
CA ALA A 121 -20.00 0.64 -4.74
C ALA A 121 -20.50 2.10 -4.60
N VAL A 122 -19.61 3.04 -4.24
CA VAL A 122 -19.92 4.47 -4.16
C VAL A 122 -20.33 5.01 -5.53
N ARG A 123 -19.58 4.68 -6.58
CA ARG A 123 -19.89 5.07 -7.97
C ARG A 123 -21.23 4.53 -8.45
N GLU A 124 -21.50 3.25 -8.17
CA GLU A 124 -22.77 2.59 -8.53
C GLU A 124 -23.99 3.21 -7.82
N SER A 125 -23.79 3.88 -6.68
CA SER A 125 -24.85 4.61 -5.97
C SER A 125 -25.16 6.00 -6.54
N GLY A 126 -24.34 6.50 -7.48
CA GLY A 126 -24.43 7.85 -8.04
C GLY A 126 -23.80 8.95 -7.16
N ALA A 127 -23.03 8.55 -6.14
CA ALA A 127 -22.18 9.45 -5.36
C ALA A 127 -20.81 9.63 -6.02
N ASP A 128 -20.18 10.77 -5.77
CA ASP A 128 -18.85 11.06 -6.30
C ASP A 128 -17.78 10.30 -5.52
N VAL A 129 -16.86 9.66 -6.25
CA VAL A 129 -15.69 9.01 -5.67
C VAL A 129 -14.62 10.07 -5.42
N LEU A 130 -14.64 10.65 -4.22
CA LEU A 130 -13.67 11.63 -3.77
C LEU A 130 -12.67 10.96 -2.82
N HIS A 131 -11.51 10.60 -3.33
CA HIS A 131 -10.37 10.16 -2.51
C HIS A 131 -9.16 11.05 -2.80
N VAL A 132 -8.79 11.87 -1.82
CA VAL A 132 -7.60 12.72 -1.93
C VAL A 132 -6.47 12.04 -1.17
N ALA A 133 -5.44 11.58 -1.88
CA ALA A 133 -4.25 11.05 -1.25
C ALA A 133 -3.58 12.13 -0.38
N ALA A 134 -3.05 11.75 0.78
CA ALA A 134 -2.45 12.70 1.72
C ALA A 134 -1.34 13.56 1.08
N ARG A 135 -0.57 12.97 0.15
CA ARG A 135 0.45 13.68 -0.64
C ARG A 135 -0.11 14.88 -1.42
N ASN A 136 -1.37 14.82 -1.83
CA ASN A 136 -2.03 15.91 -2.58
C ASN A 136 -2.51 17.03 -1.66
N LEU A 137 -2.48 16.84 -0.34
CA LEU A 137 -2.85 17.84 0.67
C LEU A 137 -1.64 18.62 1.21
N VAL A 138 -0.41 18.22 0.84
CA VAL A 138 0.81 18.88 1.29
C VAL A 138 0.93 20.26 0.64
N VAL A 139 0.95 21.31 1.46
CA VAL A 139 1.20 22.69 1.01
C VAL A 139 2.70 22.97 1.11
N GLY A 140 3.39 23.05 -0.03
CA GLY A 140 4.82 23.33 -0.13
C GLY A 140 5.63 22.21 -0.82
N LYS A 141 6.93 22.45 -1.01
CA LYS A 141 7.83 21.43 -1.57
C LYS A 141 8.09 20.34 -0.54
N THR A 142 7.96 19.09 -0.95
CA THR A 142 8.37 17.92 -0.18
C THR A 142 9.88 17.94 0.07
N PRO A 143 10.40 17.22 1.09
CA PRO A 143 11.84 17.09 1.29
C PRO A 143 12.58 16.56 0.05
N ALA A 144 11.96 15.63 -0.70
CA ALA A 144 12.54 15.12 -1.94
C ALA A 144 12.68 16.21 -3.01
N GLU A 145 11.66 17.05 -3.17
CA GLU A 145 11.70 18.20 -4.07
C GLU A 145 12.71 19.25 -3.62
N LEU A 146 12.84 19.52 -2.32
CA LEU A 146 13.85 20.43 -1.78
C LEU A 146 15.28 19.94 -2.01
N VAL A 147 15.53 18.64 -1.83
CA VAL A 147 16.84 18.03 -2.10
C VAL A 147 17.16 18.04 -3.60
N ALA A 148 16.16 17.83 -4.46
CA ALA A 148 16.33 17.90 -5.91
C ALA A 148 16.50 19.33 -6.43
N ASP A 149 15.99 20.32 -5.70
CA ASP A 149 16.01 21.72 -6.09
C ASP A 149 17.37 22.36 -5.82
N LYS A 150 18.17 22.48 -6.87
CA LYS A 150 19.50 23.12 -6.83
C LYS A 150 19.46 24.62 -6.52
N THR A 151 18.30 25.27 -6.59
CA THR A 151 18.16 26.70 -6.30
C THR A 151 18.02 27.02 -4.81
N VAL A 152 17.68 26.02 -3.98
CA VAL A 152 17.49 26.16 -2.53
C VAL A 152 18.83 26.24 -1.77
N TRP A 153 19.92 25.75 -2.36
CA TRP A 153 21.20 25.53 -1.68
C TRP A 153 22.30 26.54 -2.04
N ASN A 154 21.94 27.69 -2.63
CA ASN A 154 22.86 28.79 -2.96
C ASN A 154 22.88 29.88 -1.89
#